data_AF-A0A6J7MC40-F1
#
_entry.id   AF-A0A6J7MC40-F1
#
_cell.length_a   1.000
_cell.length_b   1.000
_cell.length_c   1.000
_cell.angle_alpha   90.00
_cell.angle_beta   90.00
_cell.angle_gamma   90.00
#
_symmetry.space_group_name_H-M   'P 1'
#
loop_
_entity.id
_entity.type
_entity.pdbx_description
1 polymer ?
#
loop_
_entity_poly.entity_id
_entity_poly.type
_entity_poly.pdbx_seq_one_letter_code
_entity_poly.pdbx_strand_id
1 'polypeptide(L)'
;MVRSALAALRTWAITGQAPAAMPQLDLDTAQTNYVRNEFGIAEGGIRTPQVDVPIATLSGLGQEGQSFCGLFGTTVPFTAEQLAAQYPDHQSFVTAWNTSLDASVKAGAILQDDADQLRTVAANSAIGG
;
A
#
# COMPACT_ATOMS: atom_id res chain seq x y z
N MET A 1 3.56 3.87 7.40
CA MET A 1 4.88 3.51 6.82
C MET A 1 6.03 4.39 7.33
N VAL A 2 6.04 5.73 7.10
CA VAL A 2 7.15 6.60 7.55
C VAL A 2 7.39 6.52 9.06
N ARG A 3 6.32 6.49 9.87
CA ARG A 3 6.43 6.29 11.33
C ARG A 3 7.13 4.97 11.69
N SER A 4 6.81 3.88 10.98
CA SER A 4 7.47 2.57 11.20
C SER A 4 8.96 2.63 10.86
N ALA A 5 9.31 3.22 9.71
CA ALA A 5 10.70 3.40 9.31
C ALA A 5 11.50 4.24 10.32
N LEU A 6 10.89 5.31 10.85
CA LEU A 6 11.53 6.14 11.88
C LEU A 6 11.69 5.38 13.21
N ALA A 7 10.69 4.61 13.62
CA ALA A 7 10.78 3.76 14.80
C ALA A 7 11.91 2.73 14.67
N ALA A 8 12.01 2.10 13.49
CA ALA A 8 13.06 1.15 13.16
C ALA A 8 14.45 1.79 13.15
N LEU A 9 14.59 2.98 12.55
CA LEU A 9 15.84 3.76 12.56
C LEU A 9 16.24 4.14 13.99
N ARG A 10 15.30 4.57 14.82
CA ARG A 10 15.55 4.87 16.23
C ARG A 10 16.07 3.65 16.98
N THR A 11 15.43 2.49 16.82
CA THR A 11 15.89 1.24 17.43
C THR A 11 17.30 0.92 17.00
N TRP A 12 17.59 0.99 15.69
CA TRP A 12 18.92 0.74 15.16
C TRP A 12 19.97 1.69 15.75
N ALA A 13 19.68 2.98 15.84
CA ALA A 13 20.59 3.96 16.41
C ALA A 13 20.91 3.72 17.89
N ILE A 14 19.95 3.17 18.66
CA ILE A 14 20.11 2.93 20.10
C ILE A 14 20.78 1.58 20.37
N THR A 15 20.38 0.53 19.66
CA THR A 15 20.75 -0.86 19.98
C THR A 15 21.79 -1.44 19.04
N GLY A 16 22.06 -0.80 17.90
CA GLY A 16 22.88 -1.35 16.82
C GLY A 16 22.18 -2.43 15.99
N GLN A 17 20.93 -2.81 16.32
CA GLN A 17 20.17 -3.81 15.57
C GLN A 17 19.50 -3.18 14.34
N ALA A 18 20.04 -3.46 13.15
CA ALA A 18 19.46 -3.00 11.90
C ALA A 18 18.06 -3.61 11.66
N PRO A 19 17.13 -2.87 11.03
CA PRO A 19 15.84 -3.42 10.65
C PRO A 19 15.98 -4.53 9.61
N ALA A 20 14.97 -5.40 9.55
CA ALA A 20 14.85 -6.36 8.46
C ALA A 20 14.76 -5.62 7.11
N ALA A 21 15.41 -6.19 6.09
CA ALA A 21 15.29 -5.70 4.73
C ALA A 21 13.84 -5.84 4.24
N MET A 22 13.32 -4.79 3.62
CA MET A 22 11.99 -4.81 3.00
C MET A 22 12.07 -5.33 1.56
N PRO A 23 11.03 -6.00 1.05
CA PRO A 23 10.98 -6.44 -0.34
C PRO A 23 11.12 -5.27 -1.31
N GLN A 24 11.77 -5.51 -2.45
CA GLN A 24 11.85 -4.56 -3.55
C GLN A 24 10.67 -4.74 -4.51
N LEU A 25 10.37 -3.69 -5.27
CA LEU A 25 9.40 -3.79 -6.37
C LEU A 25 9.93 -4.71 -7.46
N ASP A 26 9.02 -5.47 -8.07
CA ASP A 26 9.37 -6.38 -9.15
C ASP A 26 9.62 -5.59 -10.44
N LEU A 27 10.68 -5.97 -11.15
CA LEU A 27 11.08 -5.34 -12.41
C LEU A 27 10.88 -6.30 -13.58
N ASP A 28 10.60 -5.74 -14.75
CA ASP A 28 10.61 -6.50 -16.00
C ASP A 28 12.00 -7.11 -16.27
N THR A 29 12.08 -8.03 -17.23
CA THR A 29 13.35 -8.70 -17.57
C THR A 29 14.45 -7.72 -18.00
N ALA A 30 14.07 -6.57 -18.56
CA ALA A 30 14.99 -5.51 -18.96
C ALA A 30 15.45 -4.63 -17.79
N GLN A 31 14.84 -4.77 -16.61
CA GLN A 31 15.06 -3.94 -15.42
C GLN A 31 14.80 -2.44 -15.65
N THR A 32 13.86 -2.13 -16.55
CA THR A 32 13.52 -0.76 -16.95
C THR A 32 12.16 -0.30 -16.48
N ASN A 33 11.24 -1.23 -16.22
CA ASN A 33 9.88 -0.93 -15.77
C ASN A 33 9.48 -1.84 -14.62
N TYR A 34 8.49 -1.38 -13.83
CA TYR A 34 7.86 -2.22 -12.83
C TYR A 34 6.91 -3.22 -13.48
N VAL A 35 6.92 -4.45 -12.96
CA VAL A 35 5.84 -5.41 -13.22
C VAL A 35 4.57 -4.87 -12.56
N ARG A 36 3.43 -4.97 -13.24
CA ARG A 36 2.14 -4.48 -12.75
C ARG A 36 1.06 -5.53 -12.91
N ASN A 37 0.15 -5.54 -11.95
CA ASN A 37 -1.04 -6.37 -11.98
C ASN A 37 -2.12 -5.79 -12.91
N GLU A 38 -3.27 -6.47 -12.98
CA GLU A 38 -4.43 -6.11 -13.79
C GLU A 38 -5.02 -4.72 -13.46
N PHE A 39 -4.76 -4.19 -12.27
CA PHE A 39 -5.19 -2.86 -11.84
C PHE A 39 -4.15 -1.76 -12.15
N GLY A 40 -3.05 -2.11 -12.81
CA GLY A 40 -1.94 -1.19 -13.10
C GLY A 40 -1.11 -0.82 -11.87
N ILE A 41 -1.21 -1.60 -10.79
CA ILE A 41 -0.46 -1.41 -9.54
C ILE A 41 0.82 -2.23 -9.61
N ALA A 42 1.94 -1.64 -9.20
CA ALA A 42 3.23 -2.33 -9.20
C ALA A 42 3.23 -3.55 -8.28
N GLU A 43 3.87 -4.62 -8.73
CA GLU A 43 4.07 -5.87 -7.97
C GLU A 43 5.35 -5.83 -7.12
N GLY A 44 5.45 -6.79 -6.20
CA GLY A 44 6.50 -6.80 -5.18
C GLY A 44 6.37 -5.64 -4.18
N GLY A 45 7.49 -5.30 -3.56
CA GLY A 45 7.60 -4.17 -2.63
C GLY A 45 6.85 -4.37 -1.31
N ILE A 46 6.62 -3.27 -0.61
CA ILE A 46 5.86 -3.25 0.63
C ILE A 46 4.36 -3.27 0.30
N ARG A 47 3.72 -4.41 0.58
CA ARG A 47 2.31 -4.68 0.29
C ARG A 47 1.40 -4.17 1.41
N THR A 48 1.07 -2.88 1.35
CA THR A 48 0.12 -2.24 2.28
C THR A 48 -1.33 -2.44 1.85
N PRO A 49 -2.33 -2.28 2.74
CA PRO A 49 -3.74 -2.49 2.37
C PRO A 49 -4.21 -1.59 1.22
N GLN A 50 -3.63 -0.41 1.03
CA GLN A 50 -3.92 0.46 -0.13
C GLN A 50 -3.52 -0.18 -1.48
N VAL A 51 -2.56 -1.11 -1.46
CA VAL A 51 -1.97 -1.76 -2.63
C VAL A 51 -2.59 -3.15 -2.85
N ASP A 52 -2.82 -3.90 -1.77
CA ASP A 52 -3.43 -5.25 -1.83
C ASP A 52 -4.95 -5.24 -1.89
N VAL A 53 -5.58 -4.19 -1.36
CA VAL A 53 -7.04 -4.02 -1.32
C VAL A 53 -7.37 -2.68 -2.00
N PRO A 54 -7.09 -2.58 -3.32
CA PRO A 54 -7.12 -1.30 -4.01
C PRO A 54 -8.54 -0.79 -4.25
N ILE A 55 -8.73 0.48 -3.94
CA ILE A 55 -9.89 1.29 -4.36
C ILE A 55 -9.49 2.35 -5.42
N ALA A 56 -8.21 2.37 -5.77
CA ALA A 56 -7.59 3.27 -6.73
C ALA A 56 -6.32 2.63 -7.27
N THR A 57 -5.96 2.94 -8.52
CA THR A 57 -4.67 2.57 -9.08
C THR A 57 -3.58 3.47 -8.51
N LEU A 58 -2.57 2.85 -7.89
CA LEU A 58 -1.31 3.45 -7.45
C LEU A 58 -0.18 2.90 -8.32
N SER A 59 0.17 3.61 -9.39
CA SER A 59 1.02 3.06 -10.48
C SER A 59 2.51 2.90 -10.14
N GLY A 60 2.96 3.51 -9.05
CA GLY A 60 4.38 3.61 -8.68
C GLY A 60 5.21 4.56 -9.57
N LEU A 61 4.59 5.25 -10.54
CA LEU A 61 5.26 6.22 -11.39
C LEU A 61 4.91 7.67 -11.02
N GLY A 62 5.86 8.55 -11.32
CA GLY A 62 5.71 9.98 -11.23
C GLY A 62 4.64 10.53 -12.16
N GLN A 63 4.06 11.67 -11.80
CA GLN A 63 3.20 12.45 -12.69
C GLN A 63 3.99 12.95 -13.90
N GLU A 64 3.31 13.05 -15.04
CA GLU A 64 3.84 13.77 -16.20
C GLU A 64 3.83 15.29 -15.93
N GLY A 65 4.81 16.02 -16.47
CA GLY A 65 4.89 17.47 -16.32
C GLY A 65 6.32 18.00 -16.13
N GLN A 66 6.41 19.30 -15.84
CA GLN A 66 7.69 19.99 -15.64
C GLN A 66 8.13 19.98 -14.18
N SER A 67 9.43 20.19 -13.93
CA SER A 67 9.99 20.37 -12.59
C SER A 67 9.74 19.17 -11.66
N PHE A 68 9.26 19.39 -10.43
CA PHE A 68 9.11 18.39 -9.39
C PHE A 68 7.88 17.48 -9.54
N CYS A 69 7.06 17.64 -10.59
CA CYS A 69 5.86 16.81 -10.82
C CYS A 69 6.17 15.31 -10.82
N GLY A 70 7.29 14.90 -11.41
CA GLY A 70 7.72 13.51 -11.45
C GLY A 70 8.07 12.89 -10.09
N LEU A 71 8.19 13.68 -9.01
CA LEU A 71 8.37 13.16 -7.66
C LEU A 71 7.05 12.73 -7.01
N PHE A 72 5.92 13.18 -7.52
CA PHE A 72 4.60 12.85 -6.99
C PHE A 72 4.03 11.65 -7.74
N GLY A 73 3.45 10.69 -7.01
CA GLY A 73 2.77 9.55 -7.62
C GLY A 73 1.42 9.92 -8.26
N THR A 74 0.85 8.97 -8.99
CA THR A 74 -0.53 9.02 -9.50
C THR A 74 -1.48 8.23 -8.61
N THR A 75 -2.71 8.73 -8.47
CA THR A 75 -3.82 8.05 -7.81
C THR A 75 -5.05 8.21 -8.68
N VAL A 76 -5.53 7.10 -9.26
CA VAL A 76 -6.72 7.09 -10.11
C VAL A 76 -7.78 6.23 -9.41
N PRO A 77 -8.83 6.84 -8.83
CA PRO A 77 -9.91 6.10 -8.17
C PRO A 77 -10.57 5.10 -9.12
N PHE A 78 -10.96 3.94 -8.59
CA PHE A 78 -11.76 2.98 -9.33
C PHE A 78 -13.17 3.53 -9.57
N THR A 79 -13.79 3.11 -10.67
CA THR A 79 -15.21 3.41 -10.92
C THR A 79 -16.09 2.62 -9.95
N ALA A 80 -17.37 3.03 -9.85
CA ALA A 80 -18.34 2.31 -9.02
C ALA A 80 -18.50 0.84 -9.48
N GLU A 81 -18.44 0.59 -10.79
CA GLU A 81 -18.53 -0.75 -11.37
C GLU A 81 -17.31 -1.60 -11.01
N GLN A 82 -16.10 -1.02 -11.04
CA GLN A 82 -14.88 -1.71 -10.61
C GLN A 82 -14.91 -2.04 -9.12
N LEU A 83 -15.35 -1.10 -8.28
CA LEU A 83 -15.50 -1.32 -6.85
C LEU A 83 -16.55 -2.39 -6.54
N ALA A 84 -17.71 -2.37 -7.21
CA ALA A 84 -18.76 -3.37 -7.03
C ALA A 84 -18.34 -4.76 -7.51
N ALA A 85 -17.53 -4.84 -8.59
CA ALA A 85 -16.98 -6.10 -9.07
C ALA A 85 -15.94 -6.69 -8.09
N GLN A 86 -15.13 -5.83 -7.47
CA GLN A 86 -14.07 -6.25 -6.54
C GLN A 86 -14.59 -6.53 -5.12
N TYR A 87 -15.55 -5.72 -4.66
CA TYR A 87 -16.10 -5.75 -3.30
C TYR A 87 -17.63 -5.81 -3.38
N PRO A 88 -18.21 -7.02 -3.44
CA PRO A 88 -19.66 -7.21 -3.56
C PRO A 88 -20.45 -6.63 -2.38
N ASP A 89 -19.84 -6.63 -1.20
CA ASP A 89 -20.39 -6.04 0.02
C ASP A 89 -19.30 -5.37 0.88
N HIS A 90 -19.73 -4.51 1.81
CA HIS A 90 -18.84 -3.73 2.67
C HIS A 90 -18.03 -4.63 3.61
N GLN A 91 -18.64 -5.73 4.06
CA GLN A 91 -17.99 -6.69 4.93
C GLN A 91 -16.80 -7.37 4.22
N SER A 92 -16.94 -7.66 2.93
CA SER A 92 -15.90 -8.24 2.08
C SER A 92 -14.72 -7.29 1.95
N PHE A 93 -14.97 -6.01 1.71
CA PHE A 93 -13.92 -4.97 1.70
C PHE A 93 -13.20 -4.88 3.05
N VAL A 94 -13.93 -4.71 4.15
CA VAL A 94 -13.35 -4.55 5.49
C VAL A 94 -12.55 -5.80 5.91
N THR A 95 -13.02 -6.99 5.57
CA THR A 95 -12.32 -8.25 5.88
C THR A 95 -11.01 -8.37 5.10
N ALA A 96 -11.03 -8.08 3.80
CA ALA A 96 -9.83 -8.08 2.97
C ALA A 96 -8.83 -7.03 3.47
N TRP A 97 -9.31 -5.81 3.75
CA TRP A 97 -8.50 -4.71 4.26
C TRP A 97 -7.81 -5.07 5.57
N ASN A 98 -8.56 -5.61 6.53
CA ASN A 98 -8.04 -6.03 7.83
C ASN A 98 -6.99 -7.13 7.67
N THR A 99 -7.20 -8.09 6.78
CA THR A 99 -6.26 -9.18 6.53
C THR A 99 -4.92 -8.67 5.96
N SER A 100 -4.96 -7.77 4.98
CA SER A 100 -3.74 -7.15 4.43
C SER A 100 -3.05 -6.25 5.45
N LEU A 101 -3.82 -5.52 6.26
CA LEU A 101 -3.29 -4.67 7.32
C LEU A 101 -2.57 -5.49 8.40
N ASP A 102 -3.13 -6.62 8.81
CA ASP A 102 -2.48 -7.57 9.72
C ASP A 102 -1.16 -8.11 9.17
N ALA A 103 -1.14 -8.46 7.88
CA ALA A 103 0.08 -8.87 7.20
C ALA A 103 1.15 -7.75 7.19
N SER A 104 0.73 -6.51 6.94
CA SER A 104 1.61 -5.33 6.96
C SER A 104 2.20 -5.04 8.34
N VAL A 105 1.42 -5.21 9.41
CA VAL A 105 1.90 -5.06 10.79
C VAL A 105 2.91 -6.16 11.11
N LYS A 106 2.58 -7.41 10.77
CA LYS A 106 3.48 -8.56 10.98
C LYS A 106 4.81 -8.39 10.24
N ALA A 107 4.79 -7.80 9.05
CA ALA A 107 6.00 -7.49 8.28
C ALA A 107 6.79 -6.28 8.84
N GLY A 108 6.27 -5.55 9.83
CA GLY A 108 6.89 -4.34 10.37
C GLY A 108 6.76 -3.13 9.44
N ALA A 109 5.94 -3.20 8.40
CA ALA A 109 5.70 -2.08 7.48
C ALA A 109 4.78 -1.00 8.08
N ILE A 110 3.91 -1.41 9.01
CA ILE A 110 2.93 -0.55 9.69
C ILE A 110 3.04 -0.80 11.20
N LEU A 111 2.97 0.27 12.00
CA LEU A 111 2.92 0.17 13.46
C LEU A 111 1.51 -0.21 13.92
N GLN A 112 1.38 -0.88 15.06
CA GLN A 112 0.06 -1.25 15.60
C GLN A 112 -0.85 -0.02 15.76
N ASP A 113 -0.35 1.09 16.31
CA ASP A 113 -1.12 2.32 16.45
C ASP A 113 -1.65 2.87 15.11
N ASP A 114 -0.84 2.77 14.04
CA ASP A 114 -1.27 3.17 12.70
C ASP A 114 -2.36 2.21 12.19
N ALA A 115 -2.22 0.91 12.46
CA ALA A 115 -3.18 -0.09 12.04
C ALA A 115 -4.55 0.14 12.69
N ASP A 116 -4.60 0.42 13.99
CA ASP A 116 -5.87 0.63 14.70
C ASP A 116 -6.66 1.83 14.12
N GLN A 117 -5.95 2.89 13.72
CA GLN A 117 -6.55 4.01 13.00
C GLN A 117 -7.05 3.60 11.61
N LEU A 118 -6.25 2.85 10.85
CA LEU A 118 -6.64 2.40 9.51
C LEU A 118 -7.83 1.44 9.52
N ARG A 119 -7.97 0.59 10.55
CA ARG A 119 -9.17 -0.25 10.74
C ARG A 119 -10.42 0.60 10.93
N THR A 120 -10.32 1.64 11.75
CA THR A 120 -11.43 2.57 12.01
C THR A 120 -11.83 3.30 10.75
N VAL A 121 -10.87 3.72 9.92
CA VAL A 121 -11.17 4.38 8.64
C VAL A 121 -11.87 3.41 7.68
N ALA A 122 -11.40 2.17 7.54
CA ALA A 122 -12.01 1.19 6.64
C ALA A 122 -13.45 0.83 7.06
N ALA A 123 -13.68 0.62 8.35
CA ALA A 123 -14.99 0.30 8.90
C ALA A 123 -16.03 1.43 8.77
N ASN A 124 -15.57 2.68 8.63
CA ASN A 124 -16.45 3.84 8.44
C ASN A 124 -16.52 4.30 6.96
N SER A 125 -15.95 3.52 6.04
CA SER A 125 -15.96 3.86 4.61
C SER A 125 -17.27 3.46 3.93
N ALA A 126 -17.53 4.02 2.75
CA ALA A 126 -18.67 3.67 1.90
C ALA A 126 -18.30 2.66 0.79
N ILE A 127 -17.23 1.88 0.97
CA ILE A 127 -16.77 0.91 -0.04
C ILE A 127 -17.55 -0.39 0.11
N GLY A 128 -18.07 -0.92 -0.99
CA GLY A 128 -18.82 -2.18 -1.00
C GLY A 128 -20.27 -2.08 -0.53
N GLY A 129 -20.89 -0.90 -0.47
CA GLY A 129 -22.31 -0.80 -0.10
C GLY A 129 -22.80 0.63 0.02
#